data_AF-A0A537W4S5-F1
#
_entry.id   AF-A0A537W4S5-F1
#
_cell.length_a   1.000
_cell.length_b   1.000
_cell.length_c   1.000
_cell.angle_alpha   90.00
_cell.angle_beta   90.00
_cell.angle_gamma   90.00
#
_symmetry.space_group_name_H-M   'P 1'
#
loop_
_entity.id
_entity.type
_entity.pdbx_description
1 polymer ?
#
loop_
_entity_poly.entity_id
_entity_poly.type
_entity_poly.pdbx_seq_one_letter_code
_entity_poly.pdbx_strand_id
1 'polypeptide(L)' 'MLYRGMDRAQLDAAYNNLAAVTASAKLLADWAARSARFRERHRGHLGLAYGEQPRERLDLFLAGNPAAPT' A
#
# COMPACT_ATOMS: atom_id res chain seq x y z
N MET A 1 2.48 0.39 32.64
CA MET A 1 1.02 0.25 32.53
C MET A 1 0.74 -0.75 31.41
N LEU A 2 -0.08 -1.78 31.66
CA LEU A 2 -0.47 -2.76 30.64
C LEU A 2 -1.70 -2.24 29.87
N TYR A 3 -1.73 -2.41 28.55
CA TYR A 3 -2.89 -2.07 27.72
C TYR A 3 -3.71 -3.32 27.46
N ARG A 4 -4.95 -3.37 27.96
CA ARG A 4 -5.82 -4.56 27.83
C ARG A 4 -5.11 -5.86 28.28
N GLY A 5 -4.29 -5.76 29.32
CA GLY A 5 -3.51 -6.89 29.84
C GLY A 5 -2.22 -7.21 29.08
N MET A 6 -1.88 -6.48 28.02
CA MET A 6 -0.65 -6.67 27.25
C MET A 6 0.44 -5.68 27.67
N ASP A 7 1.67 -6.17 27.75
CA ASP A 7 2.87 -5.35 27.82
C ASP A 7 3.30 -4.85 26.43
N ARG A 8 4.38 -4.06 26.38
CA ARG A 8 4.91 -3.50 25.13
C ARG A 8 5.32 -4.58 24.14
N ALA A 9 6.03 -5.62 24.59
CA ALA A 9 6.54 -6.66 23.70
C ALA A 9 5.40 -7.47 23.08
N GLN A 10 4.35 -7.74 23.86
CA GLN A 10 3.13 -8.38 23.38
C GLN A 10 2.41 -7.52 22.34
N LEU A 11 2.33 -6.20 22.55
CA LEU A 11 1.78 -5.27 21.55
C LEU A 11 2.61 -5.21 20.28
N ASP A 12 3.94 -5.15 20.41
CA ASP A 12 4.84 -5.07 19.27
C ASP A 12 4.74 -6.34 18.42
N ALA A 13 4.66 -7.52 19.05
CA ALA A 13 4.43 -8.78 18.35
C ALA A 13 3.05 -8.83 17.67
N ALA A 14 2.01 -8.31 18.33
CA ALA A 14 0.64 -8.32 17.80
C ALA A 14 0.44 -7.39 16.59
N TYR A 15 1.16 -6.27 16.52
CA TYR A 15 1.01 -5.29 15.44
C TYR A 15 2.09 -5.35 14.36
N ASN A 16 3.16 -6.10 14.58
CA ASN A 16 4.19 -6.30 13.57
C ASN A 16 3.80 -7.41 12.56
N ASN A 17 2.96 -7.03 11.61
CA ASN A 17 2.56 -7.92 10.50
C ASN A 17 3.77 -8.40 9.66
N LEU A 18 4.87 -7.65 9.62
CA LEU A 18 6.07 -8.07 8.90
C LEU A 18 6.75 -9.26 9.57
N ALA A 19 6.75 -9.30 10.91
CA ALA A 19 7.24 -10.43 11.68
C ALA A 19 6.25 -11.61 11.67
N ALA A 20 4.94 -11.34 11.63
CA ALA A 20 3.91 -12.37 11.62
C ALA A 20 3.79 -13.14 10.29
N VAL A 21 4.25 -12.57 9.18
CA VAL A 21 4.22 -13.20 7.85
C VAL A 21 5.64 -13.59 7.42
N THR A 22 5.93 -14.89 7.40
CA THR A 22 7.28 -15.45 7.12
C THR A 22 7.93 -14.92 5.84
N ALA A 23 7.15 -14.65 4.78
CA ALA A 23 7.66 -14.18 3.49
C ALA A 23 7.42 -12.68 3.23
N SER A 24 7.14 -11.89 4.27
CA SER A 24 6.75 -10.47 4.16
C SER A 24 7.71 -9.64 3.30
N ALA A 25 9.03 -9.78 3.50
CA ALA A 25 10.03 -9.05 2.73
C ALA A 25 9.97 -9.37 1.22
N LYS A 26 9.79 -10.66 0.87
CA LYS A 26 9.67 -11.09 -0.52
C LYS A 26 8.38 -10.56 -1.15
N LEU A 27 7.27 -10.61 -0.41
CA LEU A 27 5.97 -10.10 -0.87
C LEU A 27 6.02 -8.60 -1.14
N LEU A 28 6.62 -7.81 -0.24
CA LEU A 28 6.77 -6.37 -0.42
C LEU A 28 7.62 -6.03 -1.65
N ALA A 29 8.74 -6.71 -1.85
CA ALA A 29 9.59 -6.51 -3.02
C ALA A 29 8.86 -6.85 -4.33
N ASP A 30 8.10 -7.95 -4.33
CA ASP A 30 7.28 -8.37 -5.47
C ASP A 30 6.16 -7.37 -5.77
N TRP A 31 5.47 -6.85 -4.74
CA TRP A 31 4.44 -5.82 -4.91
C TRP A 31 5.02 -4.54 -5.52
N ALA A 32 6.16 -4.08 -5.01
CA ALA A 32 6.84 -2.90 -5.56
C ALA A 32 7.19 -3.11 -7.05
N ALA A 33 7.79 -4.25 -7.39
CA ALA A 33 8.17 -4.57 -8.77
C ALA A 33 6.95 -4.67 -9.71
N ARG A 34 5.87 -5.34 -9.27
CA ARG A 34 4.64 -5.48 -10.07
C ARG A 34 3.93 -4.14 -10.25
N SER A 35 3.85 -3.32 -9.21
CA SER A 35 3.24 -1.99 -9.28
C SER A 35 4.02 -1.06 -10.20
N ALA A 36 5.36 -1.04 -10.13
CA ALA A 36 6.21 -0.27 -11.05
C ALA A 36 5.98 -0.69 -12.51
N ARG A 37 6.02 -2.00 -12.78
CA ARG A 37 5.75 -2.55 -14.12
C ARG A 37 4.34 -2.25 -14.62
N PHE A 38 3.35 -2.25 -13.73
CA PHE A 38 1.98 -1.90 -14.09
C PHE A 38 1.88 -0.42 -14.49
N ARG A 39 2.47 0.47 -13.68
CA ARG A 39 2.52 1.92 -13.90
C ARG A 39 3.20 2.31 -15.21
N GLU A 40 4.23 1.58 -15.63
CA GLU A 40 4.91 1.80 -16.92
C GLU A 40 4.07 1.36 -18.13
N ARG A 41 3.27 0.30 -17.99
CA ARG A 41 2.59 -0.37 -19.11
C ARG A 41 1.18 0.11 -19.37
N HIS A 42 0.52 0.70 -18.37
CA HIS A 42 -0.89 1.07 -18.47
C HIS A 42 -1.04 2.59 -18.46
N ARG A 43 -1.98 3.08 -19.29
CA ARG A 43 -2.37 4.48 -19.26
C ARG A 43 -3.10 4.77 -17.96
N GLY A 44 -2.68 5.81 -17.25
CA GLY A 44 -3.30 6.31 -16.03
C GLY A 44 -2.89 7.76 -15.77
N HIS A 45 -3.62 8.43 -14.90
CA HIS A 45 -3.27 9.75 -14.41
C HIS A 45 -2.38 9.57 -13.18
N LEU A 46 -1.07 9.73 -13.38
CA LEU A 46 -0.08 9.41 -12.36
C LEU A 46 0.30 10.65 -11.55
N GLY A 47 0.42 10.49 -10.23
CA GLY A 47 0.88 11.55 -9.33
C GLY A 47 -0.02 12.78 -9.29
N LEU A 48 -1.35 12.59 -9.38
CA LEU A 48 -2.31 13.67 -9.20
C LEU A 48 -2.20 14.25 -7.79
N ALA A 49 -2.02 15.57 -7.70
CA ALA A 49 -2.03 16.29 -6.44
C ALA A 49 -3.46 16.41 -5.91
N TYR A 50 -3.66 16.02 -4.65
CA TYR A 50 -4.90 16.29 -3.92
C TYR A 50 -4.68 17.24 -2.72
N GLY A 51 -3.44 17.69 -2.53
CA GLY A 51 -3.05 18.65 -1.51
C GLY A 51 -1.64 19.19 -1.77
N GLU A 52 -1.23 20.11 -0.91
CA GLU A 52 0.01 20.90 -1.03
C GLU A 52 1.27 20.09 -0.71
N GLN A 53 1.16 19.06 0.12
CA GLN A 53 2.32 18.31 0.59
C GLN A 53 2.88 17.38 -0.51
N PRO A 54 4.21 17.15 -0.55
CA PRO A 54 4.83 16.32 -1.59
C PRO A 54 4.26 14.89 -1.70
N ARG A 55 3.73 14.34 -0.60
CA ARG A 55 3.15 12.99 -0.54
C ARG A 55 1.63 12.94 -0.72
N GLU A 56 0.98 14.09 -0.86
CA GLU A 56 -0.45 14.19 -1.16
C GLU A 56 -0.66 13.98 -2.67
N ARG A 57 -0.39 12.75 -3.10
CA ARG A 57 -0.39 12.31 -4.49
C ARG A 57 -1.15 10.99 -4.61
N LEU A 58 -1.89 10.83 -5.71
CA LEU A 58 -2.55 9.57 -6.05
C LEU A 58 -2.33 9.21 -7.52
N ASP A 59 -2.35 7.91 -7.82
CA ASP A 59 -2.43 7.42 -9.20
C ASP A 59 -3.87 6.98 -9.46
N LEU A 60 -4.45 7.45 -10.57
CA LEU A 60 -5.81 7.09 -11.01
C LEU A 60 -5.74 6.30 -12.32
N PHE A 61 -6.18 5.05 -12.25
CA PHE A 61 -6.32 4.17 -13.42
C PHE A 61 -7.81 3.97 -13.71
N LEU A 62 -8.27 4.53 -14.82
CA LEU A 62 -9.66 4.41 -15.24
C LEU A 62 -9.90 3.10 -15.99
N ALA A 63 -11.11 2.57 -15.89
CA ALA A 63 -11.51 1.42 -16.69
C ALA A 63 -11.41 1.76 -18.19
N GLY A 64 -11.09 0.75 -19.01
CA GLY A 64 -11.02 0.92 -20.46
C GLY A 64 -12.38 1.25 -21.11
N ASN A 65 -13.48 0.93 -20.44
CA ASN A 65 -14.84 1.32 -20.82
C ASN A 65 -15.33 2.46 -19.91
N PRO A 66 -15.50 3.70 -20.41
CA PRO A 66 -16.01 4.83 -19.65
C PRO A 66 -17.44 4.65 -19.12
N ALA A 67 -18.22 3.72 -19.70
CA ALA A 67 -19.58 3.40 -19.28
C ALA A 67 -19.66 2.21 -18.30
N ALA A 68 -18.52 1.69 -17.84
CA ALA A 68 -18.52 0.65 -16.80
C ALA A 68 -19.04 1.22 -15.47
N PRO A 69 -19.73 0.42 -14.63
CA PRO A 69 -20.15 0.86 -13.30
C PRO A 69 -18.93 1.23 -12.44
N THR A 70 -19.05 2.32 -11.69
CA THR A 70 -18.08 2.78 -10.69
C THR A 70 -18.45 2.31 -9.30
#